data_AF-A0A921ZUV8-F1
#
_entry.id   AF-A0A921ZUV8-F1
#
_cell.length_a   1.000
_cell.length_b   1.000
_cell.length_c   1.000
_cell.angle_alpha   90.00
_cell.angle_beta   90.00
_cell.angle_gamma   90.00
#
_symmetry.space_group_name_H-M   'P 1'
#
loop_
_entity.id
_entity.type
_entity.pdbx_description
1 polymer ?
#
loop_
_entity_poly.entity_id
_entity_poly.type
_entity_poly.pdbx_seq_one_letter_code
_entity_poly.pdbx_strand_id
1 'polypeptide(L)'
;MSAFKALQNVCLNFESELRQVSQELYSAKIGDTFEDSITKKLQDLSLFSAKLKLLRAKPLSLTPQITEQPKSQQTLKEYGDRAAAKVLEQVLVKTLTHTHAVKKLVTTPDDRLDPEMLERKGKLLAALSEYGTTETQLRHMETVLKEKEEEYLLVRDQWDKELTDLRDMREEADDDEEMDTGPLYPRMHKLLEKLELMRWMLGRLVTTRGRRDWLAEPRRALDALKLARVANTLEMFTQ
;
A
#
# COMPACT_ATOMS: atom_id res chain seq x y z
N MET A 1 -57.65 36.95 -28.76
CA MET A 1 -57.56 36.47 -30.16
C MET A 1 -56.16 36.62 -30.78
N SER A 2 -55.33 37.64 -30.47
CA SER A 2 -53.99 37.79 -31.11
C SER A 2 -52.89 36.89 -30.52
N ALA A 3 -52.93 36.59 -29.21
CA ALA A 3 -51.91 35.75 -28.57
C ALA A 3 -51.93 34.29 -29.03
N PHE A 4 -53.12 33.72 -29.27
CA PHE A 4 -53.25 32.34 -29.79
C PHE A 4 -52.77 32.24 -31.23
N LYS A 5 -53.03 33.27 -32.05
CA LYS A 5 -52.53 33.35 -33.42
C LYS A 5 -51.01 33.50 -33.46
N ALA A 6 -50.42 34.24 -32.52
CA ALA A 6 -48.96 34.32 -32.36
C ALA A 6 -48.37 32.96 -31.96
N LEU A 7 -48.99 32.24 -31.03
CA LEU A 7 -48.53 30.92 -30.59
C LEU A 7 -48.66 29.87 -31.70
N GLN A 8 -49.76 29.89 -32.45
CA GLN A 8 -49.95 29.03 -33.63
C GLN A 8 -48.92 29.34 -34.72
N ASN A 9 -48.60 30.61 -34.97
CA ASN A 9 -47.55 31.00 -35.89
C ASN A 9 -46.16 30.55 -35.42
N VAL A 10 -45.87 30.62 -34.12
CA VAL A 10 -44.62 30.10 -33.56
C VAL A 10 -44.53 28.58 -33.72
N CYS A 11 -45.61 27.84 -33.45
CA CYS A 11 -45.63 26.38 -33.64
C CYS A 11 -45.48 25.99 -35.12
N LEU A 12 -46.15 26.68 -36.04
CA LEU A 12 -46.04 26.43 -37.48
C LEU A 12 -44.64 26.77 -38.01
N ASN A 13 -44.04 27.88 -37.53
CA ASN A 13 -42.67 28.23 -37.86
C ASN A 13 -41.69 27.19 -37.33
N PHE A 14 -41.87 26.74 -36.08
CA PHE A 14 -41.02 25.71 -35.48
C PHE A 14 -41.13 24.37 -36.21
N GLU A 15 -42.33 23.97 -36.64
CA GLU A 15 -42.52 22.76 -37.43
C GLU A 15 -41.86 22.89 -38.83
N SER A 16 -41.94 24.08 -39.44
CA SER A 16 -41.24 24.35 -40.71
C SER A 16 -39.72 24.34 -40.57
N GLU A 17 -39.18 24.88 -39.47
CA GLU A 17 -37.75 24.87 -39.15
C GLU A 17 -37.26 23.44 -38.88
N LEU A 18 -38.03 22.62 -38.16
CA LEU A 18 -37.72 21.21 -37.94
C LEU A 18 -37.74 20.39 -39.23
N ARG A 19 -38.71 20.65 -40.12
CA ARG A 19 -38.75 20.00 -41.45
C ARG A 19 -37.58 20.46 -42.32
N GLN A 20 -37.16 21.71 -42.24
CA GLN A 20 -36.00 22.22 -42.96
C GLN A 20 -34.70 21.61 -42.42
N VAL A 21 -34.49 21.60 -41.10
CA VAL A 21 -33.30 21.01 -40.47
C VAL A 21 -33.23 19.50 -40.69
N SER A 22 -34.38 18.80 -40.63
CA SER A 22 -34.41 17.37 -40.99
C SER A 22 -34.10 17.14 -42.46
N GLN A 23 -34.62 17.96 -43.39
CA GLN A 23 -34.24 17.90 -44.80
C GLN A 23 -32.77 18.22 -45.02
N GLU A 24 -32.17 19.16 -44.29
CA GLU A 24 -30.73 19.46 -44.36
C GLU A 24 -29.86 18.31 -43.80
N LEU A 25 -30.36 17.56 -42.81
CA LEU A 25 -29.70 16.37 -42.29
C LEU A 25 -29.80 15.16 -43.25
N TYR A 26 -30.93 14.98 -43.92
CA TYR A 26 -31.15 13.88 -44.87
C TYR A 26 -30.65 14.18 -46.29
N SER A 27 -30.54 15.47 -46.67
CA SER A 27 -29.86 15.92 -47.88
C SER A 27 -28.44 16.35 -47.55
N ALA A 28 -27.62 15.39 -47.12
CA ALA A 28 -26.17 15.58 -47.12
C ALA A 28 -25.73 15.85 -48.57
N LYS A 29 -25.62 17.13 -48.92
CA LYS A 29 -24.99 17.59 -50.16
C LYS A 29 -23.59 16.98 -50.19
N ILE A 30 -23.41 16.04 -51.11
CA ILE A 30 -22.13 15.45 -51.50
C ILE A 30 -21.23 16.61 -51.93
N GLY A 31 -20.38 17.12 -51.02
CA GLY A 31 -19.54 18.27 -51.29
C GLY A 31 -18.73 18.75 -50.08
N ASP A 32 -19.32 18.77 -48.89
CA ASP A 32 -18.58 19.06 -47.66
C ASP A 32 -18.17 17.73 -47.03
N THR A 33 -16.86 17.47 -46.92
CA THR A 33 -16.39 16.29 -46.21
C THR A 33 -16.91 16.33 -44.76
N PHE A 34 -17.25 15.17 -44.20
CA PHE A 34 -17.67 15.08 -42.79
C PHE A 34 -16.68 15.80 -41.86
N GLU A 35 -15.41 15.77 -42.21
CA GLU A 35 -14.30 16.47 -41.56
C GLU A 35 -14.42 18.00 -41.64
N ASP A 36 -14.82 18.58 -42.78
CA ASP A 36 -15.07 20.02 -42.91
C ASP A 36 -16.26 20.49 -42.07
N SER A 37 -17.30 19.64 -41.95
CA SER A 37 -18.44 19.93 -41.08
C SER A 37 -18.06 19.89 -39.59
N ILE A 38 -17.20 18.95 -39.21
CA ILE A 38 -16.70 18.81 -37.84
C ILE A 38 -15.76 19.95 -37.49
N THR A 39 -14.87 20.34 -38.40
CA THR A 39 -13.94 21.46 -38.17
C THR A 39 -14.67 22.78 -38.05
N LYS A 40 -15.69 23.04 -38.89
CA LYS A 40 -16.59 24.19 -38.74
C LYS A 40 -17.30 24.17 -37.38
N LYS A 41 -17.87 23.02 -36.96
CA LYS A 41 -18.52 22.91 -35.64
C LYS A 41 -17.55 23.04 -34.46
N LEU A 42 -16.31 22.60 -34.59
CA LEU A 42 -15.24 22.82 -33.60
C LEU A 42 -14.83 24.29 -33.52
N GLN A 43 -14.73 24.97 -34.66
CA GLN A 43 -14.48 26.42 -34.71
C GLN A 43 -15.63 27.19 -34.07
N ASP A 44 -16.88 26.85 -34.39
CA ASP A 44 -18.06 27.47 -33.79
C ASP A 44 -18.13 27.20 -32.28
N LEU A 45 -17.84 25.97 -31.82
CA LEU A 45 -17.74 25.65 -30.39
C LEU A 45 -16.63 26.45 -29.70
N SER A 46 -15.47 26.65 -30.35
CA SER A 46 -14.39 27.46 -29.82
C SER A 46 -14.84 28.92 -29.65
N LEU A 47 -15.56 29.45 -30.64
CA LEU A 47 -16.09 30.82 -30.67
C LEU A 47 -17.19 30.99 -29.63
N PHE A 48 -18.10 30.03 -29.47
CA PHE A 48 -19.10 30.01 -28.41
C PHE A 48 -18.47 29.85 -27.02
N SER A 49 -17.39 29.08 -26.87
CA SER A 49 -16.65 29.01 -25.60
C SER A 49 -15.98 30.35 -25.27
N ALA A 50 -15.42 31.03 -26.27
CA ALA A 50 -14.83 32.35 -26.10
C ALA A 50 -15.91 33.39 -25.76
N LYS A 51 -17.07 33.32 -26.41
CA LYS A 51 -18.24 34.14 -26.10
C LYS A 51 -18.77 33.86 -24.69
N LEU A 52 -18.82 32.60 -24.26
CA LEU A 52 -19.16 32.24 -22.87
C LEU A 52 -18.12 32.74 -21.86
N LYS A 53 -16.82 32.68 -22.18
CA LYS A 53 -15.77 33.27 -21.34
C LYS A 53 -15.94 34.79 -21.24
N LEU A 54 -16.23 35.48 -22.33
CA LEU A 54 -16.49 36.92 -22.34
C LEU A 54 -17.81 37.29 -21.64
N LEU A 55 -18.86 36.48 -21.78
CA LEU A 55 -20.12 36.64 -21.07
C LEU A 55 -19.99 36.32 -19.58
N ARG A 56 -19.06 35.46 -19.17
CA ARG A 56 -18.66 35.28 -17.77
C ARG A 56 -17.76 36.43 -17.28
N ALA A 57 -16.96 37.03 -18.16
CA ALA A 57 -16.15 38.19 -17.83
C ALA A 57 -16.98 39.48 -17.69
N LYS A 58 -18.08 39.64 -18.44
CA LYS A 58 -18.99 40.80 -18.32
C LYS A 58 -19.60 41.03 -16.92
N PRO A 59 -20.13 40.02 -16.20
CA PRO A 59 -20.57 40.18 -14.82
C PRO A 59 -19.39 40.35 -13.84
N LEU A 60 -18.20 39.86 -14.17
CA LEU A 60 -16.96 40.13 -13.41
C LEU A 60 -16.41 41.55 -13.62
N SER A 61 -16.70 42.20 -14.76
CA SER A 61 -16.27 43.57 -15.04
C SER A 61 -17.23 44.64 -14.52
N LEU A 62 -18.49 44.28 -14.25
CA LEU A 62 -19.53 45.19 -13.73
C LEU A 62 -19.57 45.26 -12.19
N THR A 63 -18.67 44.55 -11.51
CA THR A 63 -18.45 44.69 -10.07
C THR A 63 -16.98 45.07 -9.84
N PRO A 64 -16.65 46.30 -9.42
CA PRO A 64 -15.31 46.64 -8.94
C PRO A 64 -15.13 46.09 -7.52
N GLN A 65 -15.41 44.81 -7.37
CA GLN A 65 -15.09 44.00 -6.23
C GLN A 65 -14.48 42.77 -6.86
N ILE A 66 -13.15 42.79 -6.98
CA ILE A 66 -12.41 41.62 -6.52
C ILE A 66 -12.95 41.41 -5.11
N THR A 67 -14.01 40.61 -4.99
CA THR A 67 -14.33 40.02 -3.72
C THR A 67 -13.10 39.17 -3.49
N GLU A 68 -12.19 39.72 -2.68
CA GLU A 68 -11.46 38.91 -1.73
C GLU A 68 -12.53 38.06 -1.04
N GLN A 69 -12.93 36.97 -1.67
CA GLN A 69 -13.59 35.90 -0.95
C GLN A 69 -12.62 35.63 0.19
N PRO A 70 -13.00 35.81 1.45
CA PRO A 70 -12.11 35.53 2.55
C PRO A 70 -11.63 34.10 2.30
N LYS A 71 -10.32 33.91 2.17
CA LYS A 71 -9.71 32.62 1.87
C LYS A 71 -10.11 31.67 2.99
N SER A 72 -11.24 30.98 2.81
CA SER A 72 -11.64 29.91 3.69
C SER A 72 -10.58 28.82 3.56
N GLN A 73 -10.30 28.11 4.66
CA GLN A 73 -9.40 26.96 4.60
C GLN A 73 -9.85 25.93 3.55
N GLN A 74 -11.15 25.89 3.22
CA GLN A 74 -11.70 25.04 2.17
C GLN A 74 -11.30 25.49 0.76
N THR A 75 -11.37 26.78 0.44
CA THR A 75 -11.00 27.26 -0.90
C THR A 75 -9.50 27.14 -1.14
N LEU A 76 -8.67 27.35 -0.11
CA LEU A 76 -7.23 27.08 -0.18
C LEU A 76 -6.90 25.60 -0.44
N LYS A 77 -7.64 24.68 0.19
CA LYS A 77 -7.51 23.24 -0.07
C LYS A 77 -7.91 22.90 -1.50
N GLU A 78 -9.06 23.40 -1.97
CA GLU A 78 -9.52 23.19 -3.34
C GLU A 78 -8.54 23.71 -4.40
N TYR A 79 -7.90 24.87 -4.15
CA TYR A 79 -6.84 25.38 -5.03
C TYR A 79 -5.58 24.51 -4.97
N GLY A 80 -5.22 24.01 -3.80
CA GLY A 80 -4.11 23.06 -3.61
C GLY A 80 -4.34 21.76 -4.37
N ASP A 81 -5.51 21.16 -4.20
CA ASP A 81 -5.92 19.92 -4.86
C ASP A 81 -5.98 20.10 -6.38
N ARG A 82 -6.48 21.24 -6.85
CA ARG A 82 -6.52 21.56 -8.29
C ARG A 82 -5.13 21.81 -8.87
N ALA A 83 -4.23 22.42 -8.11
CA ALA A 83 -2.84 22.60 -8.52
C ALA A 83 -2.11 21.25 -8.57
N ALA A 84 -2.28 20.41 -7.56
CA ALA A 84 -1.73 19.06 -7.51
C ALA A 84 -2.25 18.21 -8.69
N ALA A 85 -3.56 18.25 -8.96
CA ALA A 85 -4.17 17.55 -10.09
C ALA A 85 -3.57 17.99 -11.44
N LYS A 86 -3.36 19.30 -11.64
CA LYS A 86 -2.73 19.81 -12.87
C LYS A 86 -1.26 19.41 -13.01
N VAL A 87 -0.51 19.40 -11.92
CA VAL A 87 0.88 18.94 -11.93
C VAL A 87 0.93 17.45 -12.28
N LEU A 88 0.05 16.64 -11.68
CA LEU A 88 -0.08 15.21 -12.02
C LEU A 88 -0.46 15.03 -13.49
N GLU A 89 -1.43 15.78 -14.00
CA GLU A 89 -1.82 15.73 -15.42
C GLU A 89 -0.65 16.06 -16.35
N GLN A 90 0.13 17.10 -16.05
CA GLN A 90 1.32 17.45 -16.84
C GLN A 90 2.39 16.36 -16.80
N VAL A 91 2.62 15.74 -15.64
CA VAL A 91 3.57 14.63 -15.50
C VAL A 91 3.08 13.40 -16.28
N LEU A 92 1.78 13.10 -16.23
CA LEU A 92 1.18 12.01 -17.00
C LEU A 92 1.29 12.25 -18.52
N VAL A 93 1.01 13.45 -19.01
CA VAL A 93 1.17 13.77 -20.44
C VAL A 93 2.63 13.67 -20.87
N LYS A 94 3.58 14.17 -20.05
CA LYS A 94 5.02 14.04 -20.32
C LYS A 94 5.44 12.57 -20.37
N THR A 95 5.08 11.77 -19.38
CA THR A 95 5.43 10.35 -19.35
C THR A 95 4.81 9.60 -20.53
N LEU A 96 3.54 9.82 -20.87
CA LEU A 96 2.88 9.20 -22.03
C LEU A 96 3.55 9.57 -23.36
N THR A 97 3.91 10.84 -23.55
CA THR A 97 4.61 11.28 -24.76
C THR A 97 6.02 10.69 -24.86
N HIS A 98 6.75 10.62 -23.75
CA HIS A 98 8.04 9.93 -23.68
C HIS A 98 7.90 8.42 -23.96
N THR A 99 6.92 7.74 -23.37
CA THR A 99 6.66 6.31 -23.61
C THR A 99 6.30 6.05 -25.06
N HIS A 100 5.48 6.90 -25.68
CA HIS A 100 5.15 6.78 -27.10
C HIS A 100 6.40 6.97 -27.98
N ALA A 101 7.26 7.95 -27.66
CA ALA A 101 8.51 8.18 -28.37
C ALA A 101 9.49 6.99 -28.25
N VAL A 102 9.66 6.45 -27.03
CA VAL A 102 10.47 5.26 -26.77
C VAL A 102 9.91 4.04 -27.50
N LYS A 103 8.59 3.81 -27.42
CA LYS A 103 7.92 2.72 -28.14
C LYS A 103 8.15 2.84 -29.64
N LYS A 104 7.97 4.04 -30.21
CA LYS A 104 8.22 4.29 -31.63
C LYS A 104 9.66 3.96 -32.00
N LEU A 105 10.64 4.42 -31.22
CA LEU A 105 12.07 4.14 -31.42
C LEU A 105 12.42 2.65 -31.36
N VAL A 106 11.84 1.91 -30.41
CA VAL A 106 12.06 0.47 -30.26
C VAL A 106 11.43 -0.31 -31.43
N THR A 107 10.23 0.10 -31.89
CA THR A 107 9.52 -0.58 -32.98
C THR A 107 10.05 -0.27 -34.38
N THR A 108 10.75 0.86 -34.58
CA THR A 108 11.33 1.19 -35.88
C THR A 108 12.49 0.25 -36.22
N PRO A 109 12.56 -0.25 -37.47
CA PRO A 109 13.66 -1.13 -37.92
C PRO A 109 14.98 -0.36 -37.99
N ASP A 110 16.08 -1.05 -37.72
CA ASP A 110 17.41 -0.45 -37.55
C ASP A 110 17.93 0.23 -38.83
N ASP A 111 17.54 -0.27 -40.00
CA ASP A 111 17.95 0.26 -41.31
C ASP A 111 17.49 1.71 -41.59
N ARG A 112 16.55 2.23 -40.79
CA ARG A 112 15.96 3.57 -40.96
C ARG A 112 16.38 4.56 -39.87
N LEU A 113 17.28 4.16 -38.97
CA LEU A 113 17.68 4.93 -37.80
C LEU A 113 19.10 5.49 -37.97
N ASP A 114 19.28 6.75 -37.59
CA ASP A 114 20.61 7.36 -37.49
C ASP A 114 21.48 6.59 -36.46
N PRO A 115 22.81 6.55 -36.62
CA PRO A 115 23.70 5.79 -35.73
C PRO A 115 23.56 6.19 -34.25
N GLU A 116 23.36 7.48 -33.94
CA GLU A 116 23.11 7.94 -32.57
C GLU A 116 21.79 7.41 -31.97
N MET A 117 20.77 7.23 -32.82
CA MET A 117 19.46 6.73 -32.40
C MET A 117 19.48 5.20 -32.22
N LEU A 118 20.33 4.49 -32.96
CA LEU A 118 20.62 3.07 -32.75
C LEU A 118 21.33 2.83 -31.41
N GLU A 119 22.33 3.64 -31.06
CA GLU A 119 22.98 3.54 -29.75
C GLU A 119 22.01 3.79 -28.60
N ARG A 120 21.13 4.80 -28.73
CA ARG A 120 20.07 5.07 -27.76
C ARG A 120 19.08 3.91 -27.65
N LYS A 121 18.68 3.32 -28.77
CA LYS A 121 17.83 2.12 -28.81
C LYS A 121 18.50 0.94 -28.10
N GLY A 122 19.78 0.70 -28.36
CA GLY A 122 20.56 -0.37 -27.71
C GLY A 122 20.64 -0.18 -26.18
N LYS A 123 20.95 1.03 -25.72
CA LYS A 123 20.97 1.37 -24.29
C LYS A 123 19.60 1.19 -23.64
N LEU A 124 18.53 1.60 -24.31
CA LEU A 124 17.16 1.43 -23.83
C LEU A 124 16.76 -0.05 -23.74
N LEU A 125 17.12 -0.86 -24.73
CA LEU A 125 16.85 -2.30 -24.70
C LEU A 125 17.60 -3.01 -23.57
N ALA A 126 18.87 -2.66 -23.35
CA ALA A 126 19.65 -3.19 -22.22
C ALA A 126 19.02 -2.80 -20.87
N ALA A 127 18.64 -1.54 -20.70
CA ALA A 127 17.96 -1.08 -19.48
C ALA A 127 16.59 -1.76 -19.28
N LEU A 128 15.83 -2.00 -20.36
CA LEU A 128 14.56 -2.72 -20.31
C LEU A 128 14.74 -4.20 -19.95
N SER A 129 15.78 -4.86 -20.46
CA SER A 129 16.07 -6.24 -20.07
C SER A 129 16.51 -6.34 -18.61
N GLU A 130 17.37 -5.42 -18.15
CA GLU A 130 17.75 -5.30 -16.74
C GLU A 130 16.51 -5.09 -15.86
N TYR A 131 15.65 -4.13 -16.22
CA TYR A 131 14.39 -3.90 -15.51
C TYR A 131 13.54 -5.17 -15.44
N GLY A 132 13.37 -5.89 -16.55
CA GLY A 132 12.64 -7.16 -16.57
C GLY A 132 13.24 -8.22 -15.64
N THR A 133 14.57 -8.31 -15.56
CA THR A 133 15.22 -9.22 -14.59
C THR A 133 14.97 -8.79 -13.15
N THR A 134 15.02 -7.49 -12.85
CA THR A 134 14.73 -7.00 -11.49
C THR A 134 13.26 -7.18 -11.12
N GLU A 135 12.34 -7.02 -12.08
CA GLU A 135 10.91 -7.19 -11.86
C GLU A 135 10.56 -8.67 -11.59
N THR A 136 11.17 -9.59 -12.34
CA THR A 136 10.99 -11.03 -12.09
C THR A 136 11.58 -11.45 -10.74
N GLN A 137 12.74 -10.93 -10.36
CA GLN A 137 13.31 -11.13 -9.03
C GLN A 137 12.40 -10.59 -7.92
N LEU A 138 11.85 -9.38 -8.09
CA LEU A 138 10.95 -8.78 -7.12
C LEU A 138 9.68 -9.62 -6.95
N ARG A 139 9.05 -10.07 -8.04
CA ARG A 139 7.88 -10.95 -7.97
C ARG A 139 8.20 -12.27 -7.26
N HIS A 140 9.38 -12.83 -7.49
CA HIS A 140 9.82 -14.03 -6.78
C HIS A 140 10.01 -13.77 -5.27
N MET A 141 10.60 -12.63 -4.89
CA MET A 141 10.75 -12.27 -3.48
C MET A 141 9.38 -12.03 -2.81
N GLU A 142 8.42 -11.44 -3.51
CA GLU A 142 7.04 -11.28 -3.02
C GLU A 142 6.34 -12.63 -2.80
N THR A 143 6.56 -13.62 -3.66
CA THR A 143 6.01 -14.97 -3.46
C THR A 143 6.64 -15.64 -2.24
N VAL A 144 7.96 -15.56 -2.10
CA VAL A 144 8.68 -16.15 -0.95
C VAL A 144 8.25 -15.47 0.35
N LEU A 145 8.07 -14.15 0.33
CA LEU A 145 7.62 -13.40 1.51
C LEU A 145 6.25 -13.91 1.98
N LYS A 146 5.29 -14.09 1.06
CA LYS A 146 3.97 -14.63 1.40
C LYS A 146 4.05 -16.05 1.98
N GLU A 147 4.83 -16.92 1.36
CA GLU A 147 5.06 -18.28 1.87
C GLU A 147 5.63 -18.26 3.30
N LYS A 148 6.57 -17.35 3.58
CA LYS A 148 7.16 -17.20 4.92
C LYS A 148 6.21 -16.58 5.94
N GLU A 149 5.35 -15.66 5.52
CA GLU A 149 4.28 -15.13 6.38
C GLU A 149 3.28 -16.24 6.75
N GLU A 150 2.91 -17.09 5.80
CA GLU A 150 2.03 -18.25 6.04
C GLU A 150 2.69 -19.26 6.98
N GLU A 151 3.97 -19.62 6.76
CA GLU A 151 4.73 -20.48 7.68
C GLU A 151 4.80 -19.89 9.10
N TYR A 152 5.05 -18.58 9.21
CA TYR A 152 5.09 -17.89 10.50
C TYR A 152 3.74 -17.93 11.22
N LEU A 153 2.64 -17.71 10.50
CA LEU A 153 1.30 -17.80 11.06
C LEU A 153 1.00 -19.22 11.56
N LEU A 154 1.35 -20.25 10.80
CA LEU A 154 1.18 -21.65 11.23
C LEU A 154 1.97 -21.98 12.49
N VAL A 155 3.24 -21.54 12.56
CA VAL A 155 4.06 -21.73 13.75
C VAL A 155 3.46 -20.99 14.92
N ARG A 156 3.01 -19.74 14.74
CA ARG A 156 2.37 -18.96 15.79
C ARG A 156 1.10 -19.65 16.31
N ASP A 157 0.27 -20.18 15.42
CA ASP A 157 -0.94 -20.91 15.82
C ASP A 157 -0.59 -22.19 16.61
N GLN A 158 0.52 -22.86 16.28
CA GLN A 158 1.02 -23.99 17.07
C GLN A 158 1.48 -23.55 18.47
N TRP A 159 2.26 -22.47 18.56
CA TRP A 159 2.67 -21.90 19.85
C TRP A 159 1.48 -21.45 20.70
N ASP A 160 0.48 -20.82 20.10
CA ASP A 160 -0.72 -20.37 20.82
C ASP A 160 -1.53 -21.58 21.33
N LYS A 161 -1.60 -22.68 20.57
CA LYS A 161 -2.19 -23.95 21.03
C LYS A 161 -1.41 -24.57 22.18
N GLU A 162 -0.10 -24.74 22.03
CA GLU A 162 0.76 -25.30 23.09
C GLU A 162 0.69 -24.46 24.37
N LEU A 163 0.63 -23.13 24.26
CA LEU A 163 0.44 -22.24 25.40
C LEU A 163 -0.94 -22.39 26.05
N THR A 164 -1.98 -22.67 25.27
CA THR A 164 -3.32 -22.94 25.78
C THR A 164 -3.33 -24.29 26.50
N ASP A 165 -2.81 -25.34 25.87
CA ASP A 165 -2.69 -26.67 26.48
C ASP A 165 -1.88 -26.64 27.79
N LEU A 166 -0.79 -25.86 27.84
CA LEU A 166 0.01 -25.68 29.06
C LEU A 166 -0.71 -24.89 30.16
N ARG A 167 -1.62 -23.97 29.79
CA ARG A 167 -2.47 -23.28 30.76
C ARG A 167 -3.54 -24.20 31.29
N ASP A 168 -4.19 -24.96 30.42
CA ASP A 168 -5.23 -25.91 30.77
C ASP A 168 -4.65 -27.00 31.69
N MET A 169 -3.49 -27.59 31.35
CA MET A 169 -2.79 -28.55 32.22
C MET A 169 -2.39 -27.94 33.57
N ARG A 170 -2.08 -26.63 33.62
CA ARG A 170 -1.76 -25.94 34.86
C ARG A 170 -3.02 -25.72 35.72
N GLU A 171 -4.13 -25.34 35.10
CA GLU A 171 -5.41 -25.17 35.78
C GLU A 171 -5.92 -26.52 36.30
N GLU A 172 -5.80 -27.59 35.52
CA GLU A 172 -6.11 -28.97 35.95
C GLU A 172 -5.21 -29.42 37.12
N ALA A 173 -3.91 -29.08 37.11
CA ALA A 173 -3.01 -29.38 38.22
C ALA A 173 -3.30 -28.53 39.48
N ASP A 174 -3.66 -27.25 39.32
CA ASP A 174 -4.04 -26.37 40.43
C ASP A 174 -5.40 -26.84 41.04
N ASP A 175 -6.32 -27.38 40.24
CA ASP A 175 -7.61 -27.95 40.69
C ASP A 175 -7.44 -29.30 41.44
N ASP A 176 -6.46 -30.13 41.05
CA ASP A 176 -6.09 -31.36 41.78
C ASP A 176 -5.33 -31.05 43.10
N GLU A 177 -4.68 -29.88 43.23
CA GLU A 177 -4.00 -29.43 44.47
C GLU A 177 -4.96 -28.91 45.56
N GLU A 178 -6.26 -28.71 45.27
CA GLU A 178 -7.28 -28.39 46.31
C GLU A 178 -7.57 -29.57 47.25
N MET A 179 -7.04 -30.77 46.98
CA MET A 179 -6.95 -31.86 47.96
C MET A 179 -5.58 -31.87 48.66
N ASP A 180 -5.53 -31.29 49.86
CA ASP A 180 -4.51 -31.52 50.91
C ASP A 180 -3.10 -30.88 50.79
N THR A 181 -3.00 -29.58 50.54
CA THR A 181 -1.74 -28.85 50.82
C THR A 181 -1.92 -27.65 51.75
N GLY A 182 -1.72 -27.89 53.05
CA GLY A 182 -1.71 -26.85 54.08
C GLY A 182 -0.66 -25.74 53.81
N PRO A 183 -0.70 -24.60 54.55
CA PRO A 183 0.08 -23.38 54.28
C PRO A 183 1.61 -23.52 54.32
N LEU A 184 2.11 -24.71 54.70
CA LEU A 184 3.53 -25.08 54.74
C LEU A 184 4.04 -25.60 53.39
N TYR A 185 3.19 -26.23 52.58
CA TYR A 185 3.56 -26.77 51.27
C TYR A 185 4.08 -25.70 50.30
N PRO A 186 3.41 -24.54 50.09
CA PRO A 186 3.94 -23.50 49.20
C PRO A 186 5.24 -22.87 49.71
N ARG A 187 5.49 -22.88 51.03
CA ARG A 187 6.77 -22.44 51.60
C ARG A 187 7.88 -23.45 51.34
N MET A 188 7.57 -24.74 51.45
CA MET A 188 8.49 -25.84 51.17
C MET A 188 8.85 -25.91 49.69
N HIS A 189 7.87 -25.72 48.81
CA HIS A 189 8.07 -25.65 47.37
C HIS A 189 9.00 -24.48 46.98
N LYS A 190 8.76 -23.28 47.49
CA LYS A 190 9.65 -22.11 47.29
C LYS A 190 11.07 -22.32 47.82
N LEU A 191 11.24 -23.12 48.86
CA LEU A 191 12.58 -23.47 49.37
C LEU A 191 13.27 -24.47 48.44
N LEU A 192 12.54 -25.46 47.92
CA LEU A 192 13.05 -26.42 46.95
C LEU A 192 13.47 -25.77 45.64
N GLU A 193 12.67 -24.84 45.10
CA GLU A 193 13.05 -24.06 43.91
C GLU A 193 14.38 -23.33 44.11
N LYS A 194 14.60 -22.74 45.28
CA LYS A 194 15.86 -22.06 45.62
C LYS A 194 17.02 -23.03 45.76
N LEU A 195 16.80 -24.21 46.36
CA LEU A 195 17.81 -25.26 46.49
C LEU A 195 18.21 -25.81 45.12
N GLU A 196 17.25 -26.02 44.22
CA GLU A 196 17.50 -26.43 42.84
C GLU A 196 18.26 -25.37 42.04
N LEU A 197 17.91 -24.09 42.20
CA LEU A 197 18.65 -23.01 41.55
C LEU A 197 20.11 -22.95 42.03
N MET A 198 20.34 -23.13 43.33
CA MET A 198 21.70 -23.23 43.89
C MET A 198 22.45 -24.47 43.37
N ARG A 199 21.78 -25.61 43.22
CA ARG A 199 22.35 -26.85 42.66
C ARG A 199 22.84 -26.63 41.22
N TRP A 200 22.02 -26.01 40.37
CA TRP A 200 22.38 -25.68 38.99
C TRP A 200 23.53 -24.69 38.90
N MET A 201 23.51 -23.66 39.75
CA MET A 201 24.58 -22.66 39.82
C MET A 201 25.90 -23.27 40.26
N LEU A 202 25.91 -24.19 41.24
CA LEU A 202 27.11 -24.93 41.65
C LEU A 202 27.69 -25.75 40.49
N GLY A 203 26.85 -26.47 39.74
CA GLY A 203 27.28 -27.21 38.56
C GLY A 203 27.93 -26.31 37.50
N ARG A 204 27.35 -25.14 37.23
CA ARG A 204 27.91 -24.14 36.31
C ARG A 204 29.19 -23.50 36.83
N LEU A 205 29.26 -23.19 38.12
CA LEU A 205 30.43 -22.54 38.73
C LEU A 205 31.67 -23.45 38.74
N VAL A 206 31.50 -24.76 38.95
CA VAL A 206 32.63 -25.71 38.93
C VAL A 206 33.09 -26.03 37.50
N THR A 207 32.19 -25.96 36.51
CA THR A 207 32.50 -26.27 35.10
C THR A 207 32.99 -25.07 34.29
N THR A 208 32.69 -23.84 34.73
CA THR A 208 33.14 -22.61 34.05
C THR A 208 34.54 -22.20 34.50
N ARG A 209 35.40 -21.82 33.56
CA ARG A 209 36.73 -21.24 33.84
C ARG A 209 36.58 -19.78 34.23
N GLY A 210 36.19 -19.54 35.49
CA GLY A 210 36.01 -18.21 36.06
C GLY A 210 37.22 -17.71 36.88
N ARG A 211 37.01 -16.63 37.64
CA ARG A 211 38.04 -15.95 38.46
C ARG A 211 38.60 -16.81 39.61
N ARG A 212 37.90 -17.88 39.98
CA ARG A 212 38.35 -18.87 40.98
C ARG A 212 38.67 -20.16 40.24
N ASP A 213 39.91 -20.63 40.36
CA ASP A 213 40.35 -21.85 39.70
C ASP A 213 39.94 -23.07 40.53
N TRP A 214 38.76 -23.62 40.27
CA TRP A 214 38.27 -24.82 40.93
C TRP A 214 39.13 -26.05 40.64
N LEU A 215 39.99 -26.00 39.61
CA LEU A 215 40.97 -27.05 39.31
C LEU A 215 42.18 -27.00 40.25
N ALA A 216 42.43 -25.88 40.93
CA ALA A 216 43.48 -25.76 41.94
C ALA A 216 43.14 -26.51 43.24
N GLU A 217 41.85 -26.73 43.53
CA GLU A 217 41.35 -27.47 44.71
C GLU A 217 40.40 -28.61 44.32
N PRO A 218 40.93 -29.70 43.73
CA PRO A 218 40.12 -30.76 43.12
C PRO A 218 39.17 -31.46 44.10
N ARG A 219 39.55 -31.55 45.39
CA ARG A 219 38.67 -32.15 46.42
C ARG A 219 37.40 -31.33 46.66
N ARG A 220 37.52 -30.00 46.79
CA ARG A 220 36.37 -29.12 46.99
C ARG A 220 35.49 -29.03 45.75
N ALA A 221 36.08 -29.07 44.56
CA ALA A 221 35.36 -29.15 43.30
C ALA A 221 34.54 -30.46 43.19
N LEU A 222 35.15 -31.60 43.57
CA LEU A 222 34.45 -32.89 43.59
C LEU A 222 33.29 -32.90 44.59
N ASP A 223 33.46 -32.34 45.78
CA ASP A 223 32.40 -32.30 46.79
C ASP A 223 31.25 -31.36 46.38
N ALA A 224 31.56 -30.22 45.76
CA ALA A 224 30.54 -29.34 45.17
C ALA A 224 29.79 -30.00 43.99
N LEU A 225 30.50 -30.80 43.16
CA LEU A 225 29.87 -31.56 42.08
C LEU A 225 29.00 -32.71 42.59
N LYS A 226 29.35 -33.34 43.72
CA LYS A 226 28.46 -34.34 44.36
C LYS A 226 27.13 -33.71 44.75
N LEU A 227 27.17 -32.51 45.34
CA LEU A 227 25.96 -31.75 45.68
C LEU A 227 25.18 -31.31 44.44
N ALA A 228 25.86 -31.00 43.34
CA ALA A 228 25.21 -30.64 42.08
C ALA A 228 24.51 -31.83 41.37
N ARG A 229 24.93 -33.07 41.65
CA ARG A 229 24.42 -34.29 41.00
C ARG A 229 23.10 -34.79 41.56
N VAL A 230 22.82 -34.57 42.84
CA VAL A 230 21.60 -35.06 43.49
C VAL A 230 20.53 -33.98 43.41
N ALA A 231 19.42 -34.26 42.71
CA ALA A 231 18.28 -33.36 42.67
C ALA A 231 17.57 -33.33 44.03
N ASN A 232 17.20 -32.14 44.49
CA ASN A 232 16.40 -31.96 45.69
C ASN A 232 14.93 -32.18 45.32
N THR A 233 14.33 -33.26 45.81
CA THR A 233 12.89 -33.54 45.67
C THR A 233 12.19 -33.32 47.00
N LEU A 234 10.88 -33.08 46.95
CA LEU A 234 10.04 -32.94 48.16
C LEU A 234 10.18 -34.16 49.09
N GLU A 235 10.25 -35.36 48.51
CA GLU A 235 10.38 -36.63 49.22
C GLU A 235 11.65 -36.75 50.07
N MET A 236 12.73 -36.04 49.71
CA MET A 236 13.97 -36.03 50.50
C MET A 236 13.85 -35.29 51.84
N PHE A 237 12.82 -34.46 52.00
CA PHE A 237 12.63 -33.60 53.18
C PHE A 237 11.35 -33.93 53.98
N THR A 238 10.52 -34.84 53.48
CA THR A 238 9.26 -35.27 54.12
C THR A 238 9.32 -36.69 54.69
N GLN A 239 10.45 -37.39 54.53
CA GLN A 239 10.79 -38.64 55.25
C GLN A 239 11.53 -38.35 56.55
#